data_AF-A0A1F1L8V9-F1
#
_entry.id   AF-A0A1F1L8V9-F1
#
_cell.length_a   1.000
_cell.length_b   1.000
_cell.length_c   1.000
_cell.angle_alpha   90.00
_cell.angle_beta   90.00
_cell.angle_gamma   90.00
#
_symmetry.space_group_name_H-M   'P 1'
#
loop_
_entity.id
_entity.type
_entity.pdbx_description
1 polymer ?
#
loop_
_entity_poly.entity_id
_entity_poly.type
_entity_poly.pdbx_seq_one_letter_code
_entity_poly.pdbx_strand_id
1 'polypeptide(L)'
;MQTRDNFNFPNIFLFMNDSGWLNSNELNNYLWIYDMEWISCEKIKCYNYEDEADNIIPFAYTGGGDKWAWCLMDDLSLPIVFCPQDDDEAIFYAKDLQSAIFRQILQFTSENNFYFLDSDKKSWQIDESTAKKYFIDWKTRLAKWFDDEWIKVLDSLIDSNLKYCEVNLPNHTDKYYAFLSQKEVKNLIDIYIKFNLSEETIIWTKLEE
;
A
#
# COMPACT_ATOMS: atom_id res chain seq x y z
N MET A 1 -5.66 -8.56 -24.92
CA MET A 1 -4.81 -8.73 -23.73
C MET A 1 -3.62 -7.82 -23.83
N GLN A 2 -3.52 -6.83 -22.95
CA GLN A 2 -2.29 -6.06 -22.79
C GLN A 2 -1.22 -7.01 -22.24
N THR A 3 -0.04 -7.01 -22.87
CA THR A 3 1.11 -7.83 -22.47
C THR A 3 2.19 -6.95 -21.86
N ARG A 4 3.12 -7.55 -21.11
CA ARG A 4 4.27 -6.84 -20.50
C ARG A 4 5.07 -6.03 -21.52
N ASP A 5 5.20 -6.53 -22.75
CA ASP A 5 5.93 -5.84 -23.83
C ASP A 5 5.34 -4.48 -24.21
N ASN A 6 4.04 -4.27 -23.92
CA ASN A 6 3.31 -3.04 -24.18
C ASN A 6 2.95 -2.27 -22.90
N PHE A 7 3.56 -2.64 -21.78
CA PHE A 7 3.35 -1.97 -20.50
C PHE A 7 4.03 -0.60 -20.49
N ASN A 8 3.29 0.40 -20.03
CA ASN A 8 3.83 1.72 -19.73
C ASN A 8 3.63 1.99 -18.25
N PHE A 9 4.70 2.41 -17.57
CA PHE A 9 4.63 2.80 -16.17
C PHE A 9 3.63 3.95 -15.99
N PRO A 10 2.80 3.92 -14.93
CA PRO A 10 1.97 5.07 -14.56
C PRO A 10 2.82 6.32 -14.34
N ASN A 11 2.32 7.49 -14.72
CA ASN A 11 3.05 8.77 -14.60
C ASN A 11 3.53 9.06 -13.17
N ILE A 12 2.71 8.72 -12.17
CA ILE A 12 3.11 8.85 -10.76
C ILE A 12 4.34 8.00 -10.46
N PHE A 13 4.40 6.76 -10.95
CA PHE A 13 5.48 5.83 -10.67
C PHE A 13 6.78 6.27 -11.36
N LEU A 14 6.70 6.75 -12.61
CA LEU A 14 7.84 7.38 -13.29
C LEU A 14 8.36 8.58 -12.50
N PHE A 15 7.46 9.45 -12.03
CA PHE A 15 7.86 10.59 -11.22
C PHE A 15 8.51 10.17 -9.89
N MET A 16 7.98 9.15 -9.21
CA MET A 16 8.58 8.59 -7.99
C MET A 16 9.99 8.06 -8.27
N ASN A 17 10.18 7.34 -9.37
CA ASN A 17 11.48 6.82 -9.79
C ASN A 17 12.47 7.96 -10.05
N ASP A 18 12.09 8.93 -10.87
CA ASP A 18 12.96 10.06 -11.25
C ASP A 18 13.27 10.99 -10.08
N SER A 19 12.37 11.04 -9.10
CA SER A 19 12.58 11.78 -7.85
C SER A 19 13.41 11.00 -6.83
N GLY A 20 13.83 9.77 -7.13
CA GLY A 20 14.63 8.91 -6.24
C GLY A 20 13.85 8.25 -5.09
N TRP A 21 12.51 8.31 -5.12
CA TRP A 21 11.67 7.84 -4.01
C TRP A 21 11.62 6.33 -3.87
N LEU A 22 11.98 5.59 -4.91
CA LEU A 22 11.98 4.13 -4.92
C LEU A 22 13.30 3.53 -4.40
N ASN A 23 14.33 4.35 -4.12
CA ASN A 23 15.65 3.88 -3.73
C ASN A 23 15.81 3.82 -2.21
N SER A 24 15.66 2.63 -1.62
CA SER A 24 15.80 2.42 -0.17
C SER A 24 17.22 2.65 0.37
N ASN A 25 18.24 2.70 -0.49
CA ASN A 25 19.60 3.06 -0.05
C ASN A 25 19.75 4.57 0.24
N GLU A 26 18.87 5.40 -0.31
CA GLU A 26 18.83 6.84 -0.07
C GLU A 26 17.73 7.17 0.94
N LEU A 27 17.94 6.80 2.21
CA LEU A 27 16.93 6.88 3.27
C LEU A 27 16.25 8.27 3.42
N ASN A 28 16.97 9.36 3.12
CA ASN A 28 16.40 10.71 3.21
C ASN A 28 15.39 11.02 2.09
N ASN A 29 15.45 10.27 0.99
CA ASN A 29 14.65 10.51 -0.21
C ASN A 29 13.68 9.36 -0.50
N TYR A 30 13.89 8.18 0.08
CA TYR A 30 12.96 7.05 0.00
C TYR A 30 11.57 7.43 0.49
N LEU A 31 10.54 7.17 -0.32
CA LEU A 31 9.15 7.30 0.10
C LEU A 31 8.77 6.02 0.85
N TRP A 32 8.85 6.03 2.16
CA TRP A 32 8.41 4.90 2.96
C TRP A 32 6.88 4.78 2.94
N ILE A 33 6.32 3.65 2.52
CA ILE A 33 4.90 3.30 2.71
C ILE A 33 4.88 1.97 3.48
N TYR A 34 4.00 1.86 4.47
CA TYR A 34 3.89 0.67 5.30
C TYR A 34 3.71 -0.57 4.44
N ASP A 35 4.57 -1.57 4.62
CA ASP A 35 4.52 -2.86 3.93
C ASP A 35 4.53 -2.79 2.38
N MET A 36 5.14 -1.73 1.83
CA MET A 36 5.39 -1.57 0.40
C MET A 36 6.86 -1.18 0.16
N GLU A 37 7.68 -2.19 -0.12
CA GLU A 37 9.09 -2.04 -0.49
C GLU A 37 9.23 -1.90 -2.01
N TRP A 38 9.54 -0.70 -2.49
CA TRP A 38 9.51 -0.38 -3.92
C TRP A 38 10.54 -1.11 -4.77
N ILE A 39 10.15 -1.48 -5.99
CA ILE A 39 11.02 -1.96 -7.06
C ILE A 39 11.23 -0.80 -8.04
N SER A 40 12.47 -0.45 -8.39
CA SER A 40 12.73 0.63 -9.35
C SER A 40 12.30 0.27 -10.77
N CYS A 41 12.08 1.27 -11.63
CA CYS A 41 11.74 1.03 -13.04
C CYS A 41 12.80 0.18 -13.77
N GLU A 42 14.09 0.37 -13.45
CA GLU A 42 15.18 -0.43 -14.01
C GLU A 42 15.07 -1.90 -13.59
N LYS A 43 14.85 -2.14 -12.29
CA LYS A 43 14.68 -3.51 -11.77
C LYS A 43 13.45 -4.21 -12.36
N ILE A 44 12.34 -3.49 -12.56
CA ILE A 44 11.14 -4.04 -13.20
C ILE A 44 11.42 -4.42 -14.66
N LYS A 45 12.15 -3.59 -15.41
CA LYS A 45 12.53 -3.91 -16.80
C LYS A 45 13.44 -5.14 -16.92
N CYS A 46 14.24 -5.41 -15.90
CA CYS A 46 15.14 -6.56 -15.83
C CYS A 46 14.60 -7.69 -14.95
N TYR A 47 13.31 -7.64 -14.60
CA TYR A 47 12.70 -8.60 -13.68
C TYR A 47 12.62 -9.99 -14.31
N ASN A 48 12.90 -11.03 -13.52
CA ASN A 48 12.76 -12.41 -13.95
C ASN A 48 11.35 -12.92 -13.69
N TYR A 49 10.53 -12.96 -14.73
CA TYR A 49 9.12 -13.38 -14.64
C TYR A 49 8.96 -14.88 -14.82
N GLU A 50 9.70 -15.69 -14.06
CA GLU A 50 9.56 -17.16 -14.14
C GLU A 50 8.19 -17.60 -13.64
N ASP A 51 7.77 -17.09 -12.49
CA ASP A 51 6.59 -17.57 -11.77
C ASP A 51 5.30 -16.79 -12.10
N GLU A 52 5.40 -15.51 -12.48
CA GLU A 52 4.23 -14.64 -12.62
C GLU A 52 3.53 -14.78 -13.98
N ALA A 53 2.20 -14.81 -13.97
CA ALA A 53 1.36 -14.75 -15.16
C ALA A 53 1.61 -13.49 -15.98
N ASP A 54 1.48 -13.57 -17.32
CA ASP A 54 1.91 -12.52 -18.26
C ASP A 54 1.22 -11.15 -18.09
N ASN A 55 0.09 -11.11 -17.40
CA ASN A 55 -0.62 -9.88 -17.06
C ASN A 55 -0.21 -9.30 -15.70
N ILE A 56 0.75 -9.88 -14.99
CA ILE A 56 1.19 -9.44 -13.66
C ILE A 56 2.57 -8.79 -13.74
N ILE A 57 2.68 -7.57 -13.21
CA ILE A 57 3.92 -6.80 -13.11
C ILE A 57 4.12 -6.33 -11.67
N PRO A 58 5.00 -6.98 -10.89
CA PRO A 58 5.33 -6.55 -9.55
C PRO A 58 6.02 -5.18 -9.54
N PHE A 59 5.69 -4.37 -8.53
CA PHE A 59 6.29 -3.05 -8.31
C PHE A 59 6.69 -2.79 -6.87
N ALA A 60 6.24 -3.60 -5.92
CA ALA A 60 6.69 -3.58 -4.55
C ALA A 60 6.56 -4.97 -3.90
N TYR A 61 7.22 -5.14 -2.76
CA TYR A 61 7.09 -6.33 -1.91
C TYR A 61 6.58 -5.96 -0.51
N THR A 62 5.95 -6.92 0.17
CA THR A 62 5.79 -6.87 1.62
C THR A 62 7.08 -7.31 2.30
N GLY A 63 7.22 -7.02 3.59
CA GLY A 63 8.32 -7.56 4.40
C GLY A 63 8.29 -9.11 4.52
N GLY A 64 7.16 -9.73 4.18
CA GLY A 64 6.95 -11.18 4.16
C GLY A 64 7.31 -11.87 2.84
N GLY A 65 7.56 -11.12 1.77
CA GLY A 65 7.89 -11.67 0.44
C GLY A 65 6.70 -11.71 -0.54
N ASP A 66 5.50 -11.31 -0.11
CA ASP A 66 4.35 -11.12 -1.00
C ASP A 66 4.59 -9.97 -1.96
N LYS A 67 3.86 -9.95 -3.08
CA LYS A 67 4.04 -8.95 -4.13
C LYS A 67 2.85 -8.02 -4.22
N TRP A 68 3.15 -6.74 -4.43
CA TRP A 68 2.22 -5.76 -4.97
C TRP A 68 2.46 -5.63 -6.46
N ALA A 69 1.42 -5.81 -7.28
CA ALA A 69 1.57 -5.84 -8.73
C ALA A 69 0.47 -5.05 -9.45
N TRP A 70 0.82 -4.53 -10.63
CA TRP A 70 -0.18 -4.14 -11.62
C TRP A 70 -0.71 -5.39 -12.29
N CYS A 71 -2.03 -5.45 -12.44
CA CYS A 71 -2.71 -6.41 -13.29
C CYS A 71 -3.09 -5.72 -14.61
N LEU A 72 -2.55 -6.21 -15.73
CA LEU A 72 -2.78 -5.68 -17.06
C LEU A 72 -4.15 -6.14 -17.58
N MET A 73 -5.08 -5.19 -17.72
CA MET A 73 -6.44 -5.46 -18.19
C MET A 73 -6.62 -5.06 -19.66
N ASP A 74 -7.63 -5.63 -20.32
CA ASP A 74 -7.91 -5.36 -21.74
C ASP A 74 -8.34 -3.92 -22.03
N ASP A 75 -8.94 -3.25 -21.04
CA ASP A 75 -9.41 -1.87 -21.14
C ASP A 75 -8.31 -0.83 -20.84
N LEU A 76 -7.06 -1.27 -20.78
CA LEU A 76 -5.88 -0.48 -20.41
C LEU A 76 -5.91 0.05 -18.97
N SER A 77 -6.84 -0.42 -18.13
CA SER A 77 -6.75 -0.19 -16.70
C SER A 77 -5.57 -0.96 -16.10
N LEU A 78 -4.99 -0.40 -15.04
CA LEU A 78 -3.87 -0.97 -14.30
C LEU A 78 -4.23 -1.11 -12.81
N PRO A 79 -5.27 -1.90 -12.48
CA PRO A 79 -5.60 -2.17 -11.09
C PRO A 79 -4.42 -2.81 -10.37
N ILE A 80 -4.38 -2.56 -9.07
CA ILE A 80 -3.38 -3.09 -8.17
C ILE A 80 -3.93 -4.35 -7.53
N VAL A 81 -3.13 -5.41 -7.55
CA VAL A 81 -3.42 -6.67 -6.87
C VAL A 81 -2.38 -6.93 -5.78
N PHE A 82 -2.82 -7.62 -4.74
CA PHE A 82 -1.97 -8.24 -3.73
C PHE A 82 -1.79 -9.72 -4.08
N CYS A 83 -0.54 -10.17 -4.20
CA CYS A 83 -0.16 -11.51 -4.63
C CYS A 83 0.54 -12.21 -3.46
N PRO A 84 -0.19 -13.01 -2.64
CA PRO A 84 0.40 -13.75 -1.53
C PRO A 84 1.39 -14.80 -2.04
N GLN A 85 2.56 -14.93 -1.41
CA GLN A 85 3.59 -15.88 -1.89
C GLN A 85 3.14 -17.35 -1.84
N ASP A 86 2.30 -17.70 -0.87
CA ASP A 86 1.86 -19.07 -0.61
C ASP A 86 0.48 -19.40 -1.25
N ASP A 87 0.00 -18.55 -2.15
CA ASP A 87 -1.30 -18.69 -2.82
C ASP A 87 -1.15 -18.41 -4.32
N ASP A 88 -1.91 -19.08 -5.18
CA ASP A 88 -1.95 -18.81 -6.62
C ASP A 88 -2.99 -17.73 -6.98
N GLU A 89 -3.87 -17.38 -6.04
CA GLU A 89 -4.86 -16.32 -6.19
C GLU A 89 -4.36 -14.98 -5.64
N ALA A 90 -4.39 -13.95 -6.48
CA ALA A 90 -4.17 -12.56 -6.11
C ALA A 90 -5.50 -11.85 -5.89
N ILE A 91 -5.51 -10.90 -4.96
CA ILE A 91 -6.70 -10.16 -4.55
C ILE A 91 -6.63 -8.74 -5.13
N PHE A 92 -7.69 -8.31 -5.82
CA PHE A 92 -7.78 -6.94 -6.29
C PHE A 92 -7.85 -5.94 -5.12
N TYR A 93 -6.88 -5.03 -5.08
CA TYR A 93 -6.63 -4.15 -3.95
C TYR A 93 -7.04 -2.70 -4.23
N ALA A 94 -6.80 -2.19 -5.43
CA ALA A 94 -7.21 -0.84 -5.82
C ALA A 94 -7.34 -0.70 -7.33
N LYS A 95 -8.07 0.32 -7.79
CA LYS A 95 -8.24 0.62 -9.22
C LYS A 95 -6.98 1.17 -9.91
N ASP A 96 -6.08 1.77 -9.14
CA ASP A 96 -4.83 2.38 -9.61
C ASP A 96 -3.81 2.52 -8.46
N LEU A 97 -2.59 2.94 -8.79
CA LEU A 97 -1.49 3.07 -7.82
C LEU A 97 -1.77 4.12 -6.74
N GLN A 98 -2.40 5.24 -7.10
CA GLN A 98 -2.71 6.31 -6.15
C GLN A 98 -3.69 5.82 -5.08
N SER A 99 -4.76 5.15 -5.51
CA SER A 99 -5.71 4.50 -4.62
C SER A 99 -5.06 3.42 -3.77
N ALA A 100 -4.11 2.63 -4.30
CA ALA A 100 -3.40 1.64 -3.50
C ALA A 100 -2.53 2.28 -2.40
N ILE A 101 -1.76 3.32 -2.75
CA ILE A 101 -0.93 4.03 -1.76
C ILE A 101 -1.83 4.65 -0.68
N PHE A 102 -2.93 5.31 -1.07
CA PHE A 102 -3.83 5.90 -0.08
C PHE A 102 -4.52 4.84 0.79
N ARG A 103 -4.95 3.70 0.23
CA ARG A 103 -5.50 2.57 0.99
C ARG A 103 -4.48 2.06 2.02
N GLN A 104 -3.21 1.92 1.63
CA GLN A 104 -2.16 1.44 2.52
C GLN A 104 -1.86 2.43 3.66
N ILE A 105 -1.91 3.73 3.37
CA ILE A 105 -1.82 4.78 4.40
C ILE A 105 -2.99 4.65 5.39
N LEU A 106 -4.22 4.48 4.91
CA LEU A 106 -5.38 4.29 5.77
C LEU A 106 -5.22 3.05 6.64
N GLN A 107 -4.83 1.90 6.07
CA GLN A 107 -4.62 0.68 6.83
C GLN A 107 -3.59 0.86 7.94
N PHE A 108 -2.42 1.44 7.60
CA PHE A 108 -1.37 1.75 8.57
C PHE A 108 -1.89 2.53 9.79
N THR A 109 -2.82 3.47 9.60
CA THR A 109 -3.36 4.31 10.70
C THR A 109 -4.23 3.55 11.70
N SER A 110 -4.66 2.32 11.36
CA SER A 110 -5.48 1.45 12.20
C SER A 110 -4.79 0.19 12.70
N GLU A 111 -3.54 -0.04 12.29
CA GLU A 111 -2.77 -1.18 12.76
C GLU A 111 -2.21 -0.97 14.17
N ASN A 112 -1.76 -2.06 14.79
CA ASN A 112 -1.12 -2.04 16.11
C ASN A 112 0.35 -1.52 16.10
N ASN A 113 0.67 -0.67 15.13
CA ASN A 113 1.99 -0.11 14.86
C ASN A 113 2.41 0.99 15.84
N PHE A 114 1.52 1.41 16.74
CA PHE A 114 1.75 2.55 17.61
C PHE A 114 1.80 2.17 19.07
N TYR A 115 2.59 2.90 19.84
CA TYR A 115 2.61 2.82 21.30
C TYR A 115 2.30 4.19 21.91
N PHE A 116 1.71 4.18 23.11
CA PHE A 116 1.38 5.41 23.85
C PHE A 116 2.37 5.70 24.97
N LEU A 117 2.85 4.67 25.67
CA LEU A 117 3.86 4.77 26.72
C LEU A 117 5.12 4.03 26.31
N ASP A 118 6.29 4.66 26.48
CA ASP A 118 7.58 4.04 26.15
C ASP A 118 7.84 2.73 26.91
N SER A 119 7.24 2.55 28.10
CA SER A 119 7.39 1.34 28.91
C SER A 119 6.84 0.08 28.23
N ASP A 120 5.86 0.25 27.34
CA ASP A 120 5.11 -0.85 26.70
C ASP A 120 5.51 -1.00 25.22
N LYS A 121 6.54 -0.27 24.78
CA LYS A 121 7.00 -0.22 23.40
C LYS A 121 7.54 -1.57 22.93
N LYS A 122 6.98 -2.05 21.83
CA LYS A 122 7.59 -3.12 21.03
C LYS A 122 8.56 -2.53 20.00
N SER A 123 9.55 -3.32 19.57
CA SER A 123 10.63 -2.85 18.67
C SER A 123 10.13 -2.36 17.31
N TRP A 124 9.00 -2.88 16.84
CA TRP A 124 8.36 -2.49 15.58
C TRP A 124 7.38 -1.32 15.72
N GLN A 125 7.05 -0.92 16.94
CA GLN A 125 6.09 0.17 17.16
C GLN A 125 6.78 1.53 17.15
N ILE A 126 6.05 2.53 16.65
CA ILE A 126 6.49 3.92 16.59
C ILE A 126 5.63 4.82 17.47
N ASP A 127 6.20 5.95 17.89
CA ASP A 127 5.46 6.98 18.62
C ASP A 127 4.60 7.85 17.69
N GLU A 128 3.66 8.58 18.28
CA GLU A 128 2.76 9.48 17.57
C GLU A 128 3.50 10.55 16.74
N SER A 129 4.60 11.11 17.26
CA SER A 129 5.34 12.16 16.56
C SER A 129 6.04 11.63 15.30
N THR A 130 6.56 10.40 15.36
CA THR A 130 7.15 9.71 14.22
C THR A 130 6.08 9.39 13.18
N ALA A 131 4.91 8.90 13.60
CA ALA A 131 3.78 8.67 12.68
C ALA A 131 3.33 9.95 11.96
N LYS A 132 3.20 11.06 12.69
CA LYS A 132 2.81 12.37 12.12
C LYS A 132 3.83 12.88 11.10
N LYS A 133 5.14 12.61 11.29
CA LYS A 133 6.16 12.93 10.28
C LYS A 133 5.91 12.17 8.97
N TYR A 134 5.53 10.89 9.03
CA TYR A 134 5.15 10.14 7.84
C TYR A 134 3.91 10.73 7.16
N PHE A 135 2.87 11.09 7.92
CA PHE A 135 1.68 11.71 7.34
C PHE A 135 1.99 13.04 6.62
N ILE A 136 2.85 13.88 7.22
CA ILE A 136 3.30 15.14 6.62
C ILE A 136 4.12 14.87 5.35
N ASP A 137 5.04 13.91 5.38
CA ASP A 137 5.86 13.55 4.22
C ASP A 137 5.00 13.02 3.07
N TRP A 138 4.09 12.08 3.35
CA TRP A 138 3.13 11.54 2.38
C TRP A 138 2.27 12.64 1.79
N LYS A 139 1.66 13.49 2.63
CA LYS A 139 0.87 14.62 2.15
C LYS A 139 1.71 15.51 1.23
N THR A 140 2.90 15.89 1.65
CA THR A 140 3.76 16.83 0.90
C THR A 140 4.17 16.27 -0.46
N ARG A 141 4.59 15.01 -0.50
CA ARG A 141 5.09 14.36 -1.72
C ARG A 141 3.95 13.97 -2.66
N LEU A 142 2.84 13.47 -2.13
CA LEU A 142 1.75 12.90 -2.92
C LEU A 142 0.61 13.90 -3.23
N ALA A 143 0.64 15.11 -2.68
CA ALA A 143 -0.40 16.13 -2.86
C ALA A 143 -0.88 16.32 -4.30
N LYS A 144 0.04 16.39 -5.27
CA LYS A 144 -0.32 16.61 -6.68
C LYS A 144 -0.97 15.40 -7.37
N TRP A 145 -0.92 14.24 -6.73
CA TRP A 145 -1.42 12.97 -7.26
C TRP A 145 -2.68 12.48 -6.54
N PHE A 146 -3.00 13.06 -5.38
CA PHE A 146 -4.12 12.67 -4.54
C PHE A 146 -5.30 13.61 -4.73
N ASP A 147 -6.50 13.08 -4.55
CA ASP A 147 -7.72 13.89 -4.51
C ASP A 147 -7.72 14.80 -3.28
N ASP A 148 -8.32 15.98 -3.40
CA ASP A 148 -8.40 16.97 -2.31
C ASP A 148 -9.02 16.39 -1.03
N GLU A 149 -9.99 15.48 -1.17
CA GLU A 149 -10.61 14.81 -0.02
C GLU A 149 -9.63 13.88 0.71
N TRP A 150 -8.71 13.23 0.00
CA TRP A 150 -7.69 12.39 0.61
C TRP A 150 -6.66 13.24 1.37
N ILE A 151 -6.33 14.42 0.82
CA ILE A 151 -5.48 15.40 1.51
C ILE A 151 -6.14 15.90 2.80
N LYS A 152 -7.46 16.16 2.80
CA LYS A 152 -8.20 16.50 4.02
C LYS A 152 -8.18 15.39 5.06
N VAL A 153 -8.23 14.12 4.63
CA VAL A 153 -8.07 12.98 5.55
C VAL A 153 -6.67 12.98 6.17
N LEU A 154 -5.61 13.20 5.38
CA LEU A 154 -4.24 13.32 5.92
C LEU A 154 -4.10 14.49 6.90
N ASP A 155 -4.71 15.65 6.61
CA ASP A 155 -4.73 16.78 7.52
C ASP A 155 -5.40 16.45 8.85
N SER A 156 -6.56 15.79 8.80
CA SER A 156 -7.24 15.30 9.99
C SER A 156 -6.37 14.33 10.80
N LEU A 157 -5.64 13.43 10.14
CA LEU A 157 -4.70 12.51 10.79
C LEU A 157 -3.55 13.25 11.48
N ILE A 158 -2.96 14.25 10.82
CA ILE A 158 -1.87 15.09 11.37
C ILE A 158 -2.32 15.82 12.63
N ASP A 159 -3.55 16.35 12.65
CA ASP A 159 -4.11 17.10 13.77
C ASP A 159 -4.69 16.21 14.89
N SER A 160 -4.94 14.93 14.60
CA SER A 160 -5.48 13.98 15.56
C SER A 160 -4.41 13.39 16.49
N ASN A 161 -4.83 12.80 17.61
CA ASN A 161 -3.96 12.06 18.51
C ASN A 161 -4.31 10.57 18.47
N LEU A 162 -3.38 9.72 18.92
CA LEU A 162 -3.65 8.31 19.14
C LEU A 162 -4.83 8.14 20.09
N LYS A 163 -5.73 7.23 19.73
CA LYS A 163 -6.86 6.81 20.57
C LYS A 163 -6.77 5.33 20.88
N TYR A 164 -7.27 4.98 22.06
CA TYR A 164 -7.37 3.59 22.48
C TYR A 164 -8.44 2.88 21.64
N CYS A 165 -8.07 1.74 21.09
CA CYS A 165 -8.90 0.89 20.25
C CYS A 165 -8.98 -0.51 20.85
N GLU A 166 -10.16 -1.10 20.74
CA GLU A 166 -10.47 -2.43 21.27
C GLU A 166 -11.21 -3.24 20.20
N VAL A 167 -10.68 -4.42 19.86
CA VAL A 167 -11.25 -5.33 18.89
C VAL A 167 -11.55 -6.65 19.57
N ASN A 168 -12.83 -7.04 19.57
CA ASN A 168 -13.28 -8.31 20.12
C ASN A 168 -13.16 -9.39 19.03
N LEU A 169 -12.20 -10.29 19.21
CA LEU A 169 -12.03 -11.49 18.39
C LEU A 169 -12.68 -12.68 19.09
N PRO A 170 -12.96 -13.80 18.38
CA PRO A 170 -13.69 -14.92 18.96
C PRO A 170 -13.10 -15.49 20.27
N ASN A 171 -11.77 -15.41 20.44
CA ASN A 171 -11.06 -16.04 21.56
C ASN A 171 -10.32 -15.05 22.47
N HIS A 172 -10.22 -13.77 22.10
CA HIS A 172 -9.52 -12.75 22.87
C HIS A 172 -9.95 -11.34 22.45
N THR A 173 -9.60 -10.36 23.27
CA THR A 173 -9.80 -8.95 22.95
C THR A 173 -8.45 -8.31 22.73
N ASP A 174 -8.20 -7.81 21.51
CA ASP A 174 -7.00 -7.05 21.19
C ASP A 174 -7.18 -5.58 21.55
N LYS A 175 -6.16 -5.03 22.19
CA LYS A 175 -6.13 -3.67 22.73
C LYS A 175 -4.87 -2.97 22.25
N TYR A 176 -5.04 -1.83 21.58
CA TYR A 176 -3.92 -1.09 21.00
C TYR A 176 -4.27 0.38 20.83
N TYR A 177 -3.27 1.19 20.50
CA TYR A 177 -3.46 2.60 20.17
C TYR A 177 -3.33 2.78 18.65
N ALA A 178 -4.21 3.58 18.07
CA ALA A 178 -4.25 3.87 16.64
C ALA A 178 -4.83 5.27 16.39
N PHE A 179 -4.67 5.82 15.19
CA PHE A 179 -5.30 7.09 14.82
C PHE A 179 -6.76 6.87 14.39
N LEU A 180 -6.99 5.81 13.63
CA LEU A 180 -8.31 5.37 13.20
C LEU A 180 -8.57 3.95 13.71
N SER A 181 -9.82 3.65 14.05
CA SER A 181 -10.25 2.27 14.25
C SER A 181 -10.37 1.56 12.91
N GLN A 182 -10.30 0.23 12.92
CA GLN A 182 -10.52 -0.59 11.72
C GLN A 182 -11.88 -0.30 11.05
N LYS A 183 -12.91 0.04 11.83
CA LYS A 183 -14.23 0.43 11.30
C LYS A 183 -14.17 1.76 10.54
N GLU A 184 -13.46 2.74 11.06
CA GLU A 184 -13.30 4.03 10.37
C GLU A 184 -12.50 3.87 9.07
N VAL A 185 -11.41 3.09 9.11
CA VAL A 185 -10.64 2.76 7.91
C VAL A 185 -11.48 2.03 6.88
N LYS A 186 -12.26 1.00 7.29
CA LYS A 186 -13.18 0.30 6.39
C LYS A 186 -14.16 1.27 5.71
N ASN A 187 -14.76 2.17 6.48
CA ASN A 187 -15.68 3.17 5.93
C ASN A 187 -14.98 4.08 4.90
N LEU A 188 -13.76 4.54 5.19
CA LEU A 188 -13.00 5.38 4.26
C LEU A 188 -12.61 4.63 2.98
N ILE A 189 -12.25 3.35 3.09
CA ILE A 189 -11.99 2.47 1.94
C ILE A 189 -13.26 2.29 1.11
N ASP A 190 -14.40 2.03 1.75
CA ASP A 190 -15.69 1.88 1.08
C ASP A 190 -16.11 3.17 0.34
N ILE A 191 -15.79 4.34 0.88
CA ILE A 191 -16.11 5.65 0.27
C ILE A 191 -15.16 5.99 -0.88
N TYR A 192 -13.84 5.83 -0.69
CA TYR A 192 -12.84 6.41 -1.58
C TYR A 192 -12.12 5.42 -2.49
N ILE A 193 -12.03 4.15 -2.10
CA ILE A 193 -11.17 3.16 -2.76
C ILE A 193 -11.98 2.06 -3.46
N LYS A 194 -13.11 1.66 -2.87
CA LYS A 194 -13.93 0.55 -3.39
C LYS A 194 -14.29 0.77 -4.85
N PHE A 195 -14.08 -0.27 -5.65
CA PHE A 195 -14.35 -0.29 -7.08
C PHE A 195 -14.92 -1.65 -7.49
N ASN A 196 -15.24 -1.83 -8.77
CA ASN A 196 -15.99 -2.99 -9.27
C ASN A 196 -15.29 -4.34 -9.07
N LEU A 197 -13.97 -4.39 -8.87
CA LEU A 197 -13.23 -5.65 -8.66
C LEU A 197 -12.76 -5.86 -7.22
N SER A 198 -13.09 -4.99 -6.25
CA SER A 198 -12.49 -5.02 -4.89
C SER A 198 -12.69 -6.32 -4.07
N GLU A 199 -13.48 -7.27 -4.55
CA GLU A 199 -13.79 -8.55 -3.89
C GLU A 199 -13.49 -9.75 -4.81
N GLU A 200 -12.91 -9.50 -5.99
CA GLU A 200 -12.56 -10.52 -6.97
C GLU A 200 -11.11 -10.98 -6.79
N THR A 201 -10.83 -12.20 -7.23
CA THR A 201 -9.48 -12.77 -7.30
C THR A 201 -9.06 -13.07 -8.74
N ILE A 202 -7.76 -13.23 -8.96
CA ILE A 202 -7.19 -13.64 -10.25
C ILE A 202 -5.98 -14.55 -10.02
N ILE A 203 -5.80 -15.55 -10.86
CA ILE A 203 -4.58 -16.38 -10.85
C ILE A 203 -3.40 -15.50 -11.28
N TRP A 204 -2.40 -15.37 -10.40
CA TRP A 204 -1.23 -14.50 -10.64
C TRP A 204 0.05 -15.27 -10.93
N THR A 205 0.04 -16.59 -10.74
CA THR A 205 1.13 -17.50 -11.09
C THR A 205 0.92 -18.10 -12.48
N LYS A 206 2.00 -18.53 -13.13
CA LYS A 206 1.91 -19.36 -14.33
C LYS A 206 1.43 -20.75 -13.94
N LEU A 207 0.56 -21.32 -14.78
CA LEU A 207 0.23 -22.73 -14.69
C LEU A 207 1.48 -23.54 -15.05
N GLU A 208 1.90 -24.46 -14.19
CA GLU A 208 2.91 -25.45 -14.55
C GLU A 208 2.35 -26.32 -15.72
N GLU A 209 3.04 -26.33 -16.85
CA GLU A 209 2.74 -27.20 -18.01
C GLU A 209 3.18 -28.65 -17.76
#